data_AF-A0AAW6WTD7-F1
#
_entry.id   AF-A0AAW6WTD7-F1
#
_cell.length_a   1.000
_cell.length_b   1.000
_cell.length_c   1.000
_cell.angle_alpha   90.00
_cell.angle_beta   90.00
_cell.angle_gamma   90.00
#
_symmetry.space_group_name_H-M   'P 1'
#
loop_
_entity.id
_entity.type
_entity.pdbx_description
1 polymer ?
#
loop_
_entity_poly.entity_id
_entity_poly.type
_entity_poly.pdbx_seq_one_letter_code
_entity_poly.pdbx_strand_id
1 'polypeptide(L)'
;MKETPKGSESLPPLLDGSRTNKSDFEWIEYFNRTVDDARLFCNLTRDSELQEECISRLREMRRECAEVKKNALDQVNEDFANILLGFECVVDSLRHELRMWIALKEGQPDAAWDRLISAQEAGRAAVRAHQGFSALTEHVERLDCIEKVVFPPQVFVSTGFIVGSQECSICGTEYGDCDHLEGIPYNGEFCLVLPKRTAIDHVAIVDDPRDRRCRITTVPTDQGSRNRMTWKLESSASGSTGSMAATGRILIASSTGSGDDI
;
A
#
# COMPACT_ATOMS: atom_id res chain seq x y z
N MET A 1 -2.81 32.31 -41.98
CA MET A 1 -1.72 31.38 -41.60
C MET A 1 -1.31 31.69 -40.18
N LYS A 2 -1.75 30.89 -39.22
CA LYS A 2 -1.22 30.86 -37.85
C LYS A 2 -0.90 29.41 -37.59
N GLU A 3 0.39 29.12 -37.51
CA GLU A 3 0.92 27.80 -37.24
C GLU A 3 0.61 27.41 -35.79
N THR A 4 0.02 26.24 -35.62
CA THR A 4 -0.14 25.56 -34.33
C THR A 4 1.19 24.90 -33.95
N PRO A 5 1.65 24.99 -32.69
CA PRO A 5 2.83 24.26 -32.27
C PRO A 5 2.48 22.78 -32.10
N LYS A 6 3.10 21.94 -32.94
CA LYS A 6 3.29 20.52 -32.69
C LYS A 6 4.25 20.37 -31.52
N GLY A 7 3.85 19.64 -30.50
CA GLY A 7 4.67 19.36 -29.32
C GLY A 7 4.03 18.33 -28.39
N SER A 8 3.53 17.23 -28.93
CA SER A 8 3.36 16.00 -28.14
C SER A 8 4.68 15.24 -28.19
N GLU A 9 5.61 15.59 -27.30
CA GLU A 9 6.74 14.71 -27.02
C GLU A 9 6.18 13.50 -26.26
N SER A 10 5.78 12.50 -27.03
CA SER A 10 5.49 11.16 -26.50
C SER A 10 6.74 10.68 -25.76
N LEU A 11 6.54 10.18 -24.53
CA LEU A 11 7.55 9.48 -23.75
C LEU A 11 8.34 8.49 -24.62
N PRO A 12 9.66 8.33 -24.38
CA PRO A 12 10.51 7.50 -25.22
C PRO A 12 9.94 6.08 -25.37
N PRO A 13 10.01 5.50 -26.58
CA PRO A 13 9.42 4.19 -26.84
C PRO A 13 10.08 3.12 -25.97
N LEU A 14 9.26 2.24 -25.41
CA LEU A 14 9.72 1.02 -24.74
C LEU A 14 10.55 0.19 -25.74
N LEU A 15 11.70 -0.30 -25.26
CA LEU A 15 12.58 -1.19 -26.02
C LEU A 15 11.82 -2.38 -26.61
N ASP A 16 12.11 -2.59 -27.88
CA ASP A 16 11.62 -3.61 -28.81
C ASP A 16 11.96 -5.05 -28.37
N GLY A 17 11.01 -5.98 -28.51
CA GLY A 17 11.23 -7.14 -29.39
C GLY A 17 11.39 -8.54 -28.82
N SER A 18 12.03 -8.80 -27.68
CA SER A 18 12.25 -10.19 -27.22
C SER A 18 12.00 -10.37 -25.72
N ARG A 19 10.75 -10.61 -25.36
CA ARG A 19 10.31 -10.76 -23.95
C ARG A 19 10.74 -12.08 -23.28
N THR A 20 11.49 -12.96 -23.95
CA THR A 20 11.65 -14.36 -23.52
C THR A 20 13.08 -14.81 -23.22
N ASN A 21 14.08 -13.94 -23.23
CA ASN A 21 15.47 -14.37 -23.01
C ASN A 21 16.36 -13.33 -22.30
N LYS A 22 15.80 -12.59 -21.34
CA LYS A 22 16.58 -11.69 -20.47
C LYS A 22 17.15 -12.47 -19.29
N SER A 23 18.41 -12.20 -18.97
CA SER A 23 19.03 -12.58 -17.70
C SER A 23 18.41 -11.83 -16.52
N ASP A 24 18.62 -12.35 -15.30
CA ASP A 24 18.17 -11.72 -14.06
C ASP A 24 18.64 -10.25 -13.97
N PHE A 25 19.89 -9.98 -14.37
CA PHE A 25 20.46 -8.62 -14.39
C PHE A 25 19.71 -7.68 -15.35
N GLU A 26 19.40 -8.14 -16.57
CA GLU A 26 18.67 -7.32 -17.55
C GLU A 26 17.23 -7.03 -17.11
N TRP A 27 16.60 -7.95 -16.36
CA TRP A 27 15.31 -7.71 -15.72
C TRP A 27 15.40 -6.65 -14.62
N ILE A 28 16.39 -6.77 -13.73
CA ILE A 28 16.63 -5.81 -12.65
C ILE A 28 16.87 -4.41 -13.22
N GLU A 29 17.70 -4.27 -14.25
CA GLU A 29 17.98 -2.97 -14.89
C GLU A 29 16.72 -2.37 -15.53
N TYR A 30 15.94 -3.20 -16.24
CA TYR A 30 14.68 -2.79 -16.84
C TYR A 30 13.68 -2.26 -15.79
N PHE A 31 13.53 -2.98 -14.68
CA PHE A 31 12.64 -2.59 -13.60
C PHE A 31 13.12 -1.34 -12.87
N ASN A 32 14.41 -1.20 -12.59
CA ASN A 32 14.99 -0.01 -11.99
C ASN A 32 14.73 1.24 -12.83
N ARG A 33 14.94 1.18 -14.14
CA ARG A 33 14.65 2.31 -15.04
C ARG A 33 13.18 2.73 -14.99
N THR A 34 12.27 1.76 -14.94
CA THR A 34 10.83 2.04 -14.86
C THR A 34 10.44 2.69 -13.52
N VAL A 35 11.07 2.25 -12.42
CA VAL A 35 10.92 2.85 -11.09
C VAL A 35 11.42 4.28 -11.06
N ASP A 36 12.59 4.56 -11.65
CA ASP A 36 13.17 5.91 -11.67
C ASP A 36 12.34 6.89 -12.51
N ASP A 37 11.82 6.45 -13.66
CA ASP A 37 10.86 7.23 -14.45
C ASP A 37 9.61 7.58 -13.62
N ALA A 38 9.07 6.60 -12.89
CA ALA A 38 7.84 6.78 -12.12
C ALA A 38 7.98 7.77 -10.96
N ARG A 39 9.17 7.83 -10.33
CA ARG A 39 9.47 8.75 -9.23
C ARG A 39 9.31 10.22 -9.63
N LEU A 40 9.52 10.58 -10.90
CA LEU A 40 9.34 11.94 -11.40
C LEU A 40 7.90 12.47 -11.20
N PHE A 41 6.92 11.56 -11.20
CA PHE A 41 5.50 11.85 -11.08
C PHE A 41 4.99 11.82 -9.62
N CYS A 42 5.80 11.38 -8.66
CA CYS A 42 5.46 11.22 -7.24
C CYS A 42 5.46 12.55 -6.46
N ASN A 43 4.75 13.55 -6.99
CA ASN A 43 4.62 14.89 -6.41
C ASN A 43 3.20 15.43 -6.62
N LEU A 44 2.69 16.16 -5.62
CA LEU A 44 1.34 16.75 -5.66
C LEU A 44 1.12 17.67 -6.88
N THR A 45 2.14 18.41 -7.30
CA THR A 45 2.03 19.44 -8.35
C THR A 45 2.11 18.90 -9.79
N ARG A 46 2.35 17.60 -9.96
CA ARG A 46 2.41 16.99 -11.30
C ARG A 46 1.02 16.93 -11.92
N ASP A 47 0.95 16.81 -13.23
CA ASP A 47 -0.32 16.66 -13.92
C ASP A 47 -0.99 15.31 -13.57
N SER A 48 -2.32 15.29 -13.42
CA SER A 48 -3.05 14.08 -13.01
C SER A 48 -3.16 13.05 -14.13
N GLU A 49 -3.28 13.47 -15.40
CA GLU A 49 -3.35 12.55 -16.54
C GLU A 49 -2.01 11.82 -16.68
N LEU A 50 -0.90 12.54 -16.59
CA LEU A 50 0.45 11.94 -16.59
C LEU A 50 0.68 10.99 -15.40
N GLN A 51 0.11 11.29 -14.23
CA GLN A 51 0.18 10.37 -13.08
C GLN A 51 -0.62 9.08 -13.33
N GLU A 52 -1.80 9.16 -13.97
CA GLU A 52 -2.60 7.98 -14.34
C GLU A 52 -1.93 7.14 -15.43
N GLU A 53 -1.29 7.77 -16.41
CA GLU A 53 -0.44 7.08 -17.39
C GLU A 53 0.70 6.32 -16.70
N CYS A 54 1.38 6.98 -15.75
CA CYS A 54 2.43 6.36 -14.95
C CYS A 54 1.90 5.16 -14.14
N ILE A 55 0.73 5.29 -13.49
CA ILE A 55 0.08 4.18 -12.78
C ILE A 55 -0.21 3.01 -13.73
N SER A 56 -0.59 3.29 -14.97
CA SER A 56 -0.86 2.26 -15.99
C SER A 56 0.41 1.52 -16.40
N ARG A 57 1.52 2.24 -16.64
CA ARG A 57 2.84 1.62 -16.88
C ARG A 57 3.29 0.76 -15.70
N LEU A 58 3.11 1.24 -14.47
CA LEU A 58 3.44 0.48 -13.26
C LEU A 58 2.58 -0.78 -13.11
N ARG A 59 1.30 -0.75 -13.51
CA ARG A 59 0.45 -1.97 -13.54
C ARG A 59 0.98 -3.01 -14.53
N GLU A 60 1.45 -2.58 -15.69
CA GLU A 60 2.05 -3.47 -16.69
C GLU A 60 3.35 -4.08 -16.16
N MET A 61 4.25 -3.26 -15.60
CA MET A 61 5.47 -3.72 -14.94
C MET A 61 5.17 -4.75 -13.85
N ARG A 62 4.13 -4.56 -13.03
CA ARG A 62 3.74 -5.53 -12.00
C ARG A 62 3.37 -6.89 -12.60
N ARG A 63 2.65 -6.91 -13.72
CA ARG A 63 2.28 -8.16 -14.41
C ARG A 63 3.52 -8.86 -14.94
N GLU A 64 4.42 -8.12 -15.59
CA GLU A 64 5.69 -8.65 -16.07
C GLU A 64 6.53 -9.20 -14.92
N CYS A 65 6.60 -8.50 -13.79
CA CYS A 65 7.31 -8.95 -12.60
C CYS A 65 6.75 -10.27 -12.05
N ALA A 66 5.43 -10.41 -11.98
CA ALA A 66 4.78 -11.64 -11.54
C ALA A 66 5.05 -12.83 -12.50
N GLU A 67 5.04 -12.59 -13.81
CA GLU A 67 5.37 -13.61 -14.82
C GLU A 67 6.82 -14.08 -14.69
N VAL A 68 7.77 -13.14 -14.54
CA VAL A 68 9.18 -13.46 -14.35
C VAL A 68 9.41 -14.17 -13.01
N LYS A 69 8.69 -13.79 -11.96
CA LYS A 69 8.78 -14.42 -10.63
C LYS A 69 8.37 -15.89 -10.70
N LYS A 70 7.30 -16.19 -11.43
CA LYS A 70 6.89 -17.58 -11.68
C LYS A 70 7.99 -18.40 -12.34
N ASN A 71 8.65 -17.86 -13.37
CA ASN A 71 9.76 -18.54 -14.03
C ASN A 71 10.97 -18.74 -13.09
N ALA A 72 11.25 -17.78 -12.21
CA ALA A 72 12.31 -17.91 -11.20
C ALA A 72 12.01 -19.05 -10.21
N LEU A 73 10.75 -19.20 -9.81
CA LEU A 73 10.30 -20.29 -8.94
C LEU A 73 10.40 -21.66 -9.63
N ASP A 74 10.01 -21.74 -10.90
CA ASP A 74 10.15 -22.98 -11.70
C ASP A 74 11.63 -23.41 -11.83
N GLN A 75 12.56 -22.45 -11.75
CA GLN A 75 14.01 -22.67 -11.77
C GLN A 75 14.63 -22.84 -10.36
N VAL A 76 13.81 -22.81 -9.30
CA VAL A 76 14.26 -22.90 -7.90
C VAL A 76 15.26 -21.79 -7.55
N ASN A 77 15.10 -20.60 -8.13
CA ASN A 77 15.91 -19.43 -7.87
C ASN A 77 15.20 -18.52 -6.85
N GLU A 78 15.29 -18.90 -5.58
CA GLU A 78 14.64 -18.20 -4.46
C GLU A 78 15.12 -16.74 -4.35
N ASP A 79 16.42 -16.49 -4.46
CA ASP A 79 17.00 -15.16 -4.32
C ASP A 79 16.40 -14.18 -5.35
N PHE A 80 16.35 -14.60 -6.62
CA PHE A 80 15.74 -13.78 -7.66
C PHE A 80 14.22 -13.65 -7.50
N ALA A 81 13.53 -14.71 -7.05
CA ALA A 81 12.09 -14.61 -6.73
C ALA A 81 11.82 -13.59 -5.61
N ASN A 82 12.68 -13.52 -4.59
CA ASN A 82 12.59 -12.54 -3.51
C ASN A 82 12.91 -11.11 -3.99
N ILE A 83 13.87 -10.94 -4.91
CA ILE A 83 14.11 -9.66 -5.59
C ILE A 83 12.86 -9.19 -6.35
N LEU A 84 12.19 -10.10 -7.07
CA LEU A 84 10.98 -9.80 -7.84
C LEU A 84 9.79 -9.46 -6.92
N LEU A 85 9.62 -10.17 -5.79
CA LEU A 85 8.68 -9.77 -4.74
C LEU A 85 8.96 -8.35 -4.26
N GLY A 86 10.24 -7.98 -4.10
CA GLY A 86 10.62 -6.61 -3.75
C GLY A 86 10.19 -5.59 -4.81
N PHE A 87 10.38 -5.88 -6.10
CA PHE A 87 9.88 -5.02 -7.18
C PHE A 87 8.36 -4.88 -7.19
N GLU A 88 7.60 -5.96 -6.97
CA GLU A 88 6.14 -5.89 -6.82
C GLU A 88 5.75 -4.91 -5.70
N CYS A 89 6.45 -4.97 -4.57
CA CYS A 89 6.24 -4.08 -3.44
C CYS A 89 6.62 -2.61 -3.75
N VAL A 90 7.73 -2.37 -4.47
CA VAL A 90 8.11 -1.01 -4.92
C VAL A 90 7.04 -0.44 -5.86
N VAL A 91 6.58 -1.23 -6.82
CA VAL A 91 5.55 -0.83 -7.76
C VAL A 91 4.26 -0.46 -7.03
N ASP A 92 3.87 -1.25 -6.04
CA ASP A 92 2.70 -0.93 -5.23
C ASP A 92 2.89 0.34 -4.40
N SER A 93 4.06 0.53 -3.79
CA SER A 93 4.40 1.76 -3.06
C SER A 93 4.18 3.00 -3.95
N LEU A 94 4.78 3.01 -5.14
CA LEU A 94 4.69 4.14 -6.07
C LEU A 94 3.27 4.34 -6.60
N ARG A 95 2.55 3.27 -6.96
CA ARG A 95 1.16 3.37 -7.43
C ARG A 95 0.24 3.93 -6.35
N HIS A 96 0.43 3.53 -5.11
CA HIS A 96 -0.35 4.03 -4.00
C HIS A 96 -0.02 5.49 -3.69
N GLU A 97 1.25 5.89 -3.76
CA GLU A 97 1.62 7.30 -3.63
C GLU A 97 1.01 8.18 -4.74
N LEU A 98 1.11 7.76 -6.01
CA LEU A 98 0.52 8.51 -7.13
C LEU A 98 -0.98 8.68 -6.95
N ARG A 99 -1.68 7.60 -6.55
CA ARG A 99 -3.11 7.66 -6.25
C ARG A 99 -3.45 8.53 -5.04
N MET A 100 -2.59 8.59 -4.03
CA MET A 100 -2.77 9.52 -2.91
C MET A 100 -2.76 10.97 -3.43
N TRP A 101 -1.79 11.33 -4.27
CA TRP A 101 -1.72 12.68 -4.84
C TRP A 101 -2.94 13.02 -5.69
N ILE A 102 -3.39 12.08 -6.53
CA ILE A 102 -4.61 12.25 -7.35
C ILE A 102 -5.84 12.44 -6.44
N ALA A 103 -6.01 11.57 -5.43
CA ALA A 103 -7.14 11.66 -4.50
C ALA A 103 -7.18 13.00 -3.74
N LEU A 104 -6.03 13.56 -3.37
CA LEU A 104 -5.96 14.90 -2.77
C LEU A 104 -6.45 15.99 -3.71
N LYS A 105 -6.04 15.96 -4.99
CA LYS A 105 -6.50 16.92 -6.01
C LYS A 105 -8.00 16.82 -6.27
N GLU A 106 -8.56 15.62 -6.17
CA GLU A 106 -9.99 15.35 -6.32
C GLU A 106 -10.81 15.68 -5.07
N GLY A 107 -10.17 16.16 -4.00
CA GLY A 107 -10.87 16.49 -2.75
C GLY A 107 -11.33 15.26 -1.96
N GLN A 108 -10.64 14.13 -2.11
CA GLN A 108 -10.90 12.86 -1.42
C GLN A 108 -9.79 12.51 -0.40
N PRO A 109 -9.63 13.28 0.68
CA PRO A 109 -8.47 13.12 1.56
C PRO A 109 -8.52 11.86 2.45
N ASP A 110 -9.71 11.31 2.72
CA ASP A 110 -9.83 10.00 3.39
C ASP A 110 -9.28 8.88 2.50
N ALA A 111 -9.64 8.87 1.22
CA ALA A 111 -9.07 7.94 0.25
C ALA A 111 -7.56 8.16 0.09
N ALA A 112 -7.11 9.41 0.05
CA ALA A 112 -5.69 9.72 -0.02
C ALA A 112 -4.91 9.16 1.18
N TRP A 113 -5.46 9.27 2.39
CA TRP A 113 -4.84 8.67 3.57
C TRP A 113 -4.67 7.16 3.44
N ASP A 114 -5.73 6.44 3.06
CA ASP A 114 -5.65 4.98 2.91
C ASP A 114 -4.59 4.59 1.87
N ARG A 115 -4.46 5.39 0.81
CA ARG A 115 -3.40 5.24 -0.20
C ARG A 115 -2.02 5.53 0.37
N LEU A 116 -1.84 6.55 1.21
CA LEU A 116 -0.56 6.80 1.88
C LEU A 116 -0.13 5.61 2.74
N ILE A 117 -1.04 5.09 3.57
CA ILE A 117 -0.73 3.96 4.44
C ILE A 117 -0.35 2.73 3.60
N SER A 118 -1.07 2.48 2.49
CA SER A 118 -0.72 1.38 1.57
C SER A 118 0.66 1.60 0.93
N ALA A 119 1.02 2.84 0.60
CA ALA A 119 2.32 3.15 0.04
C ALA A 119 3.45 2.87 1.06
N GLN A 120 3.28 3.34 2.29
CA GLN A 120 4.25 3.11 3.37
C GLN A 120 4.42 1.62 3.69
N GLU A 121 3.33 0.86 3.80
CA GLU A 121 3.36 -0.59 4.04
C GLU A 121 4.10 -1.33 2.92
N ALA A 122 3.77 -1.04 1.66
CA ALA A 122 4.42 -1.65 0.50
C ALA A 122 5.91 -1.27 0.39
N GLY A 123 6.27 -0.01 0.67
CA GLY A 123 7.67 0.42 0.70
C GLY A 123 8.48 -0.30 1.78
N ARG A 124 7.92 -0.44 3.00
CA ARG A 124 8.57 -1.23 4.07
C ARG A 124 8.67 -2.71 3.73
N ALA A 125 7.66 -3.27 3.04
CA ALA A 125 7.71 -4.64 2.55
C ALA A 125 8.84 -4.84 1.53
N ALA A 126 9.00 -3.92 0.57
CA ALA A 126 10.10 -3.98 -0.39
C ALA A 126 11.49 -3.99 0.29
N VAL A 127 11.69 -3.15 1.32
CA VAL A 127 12.94 -3.13 2.09
C VAL A 127 13.20 -4.49 2.78
N ARG A 128 12.16 -5.16 3.28
CA ARG A 128 12.29 -6.50 3.88
C ARG A 128 12.46 -7.61 2.85
N ALA A 129 11.99 -7.42 1.62
CA ALA A 129 12.02 -8.44 0.58
C ALA A 129 13.43 -8.85 0.16
N HIS A 130 14.36 -7.90 0.11
CA HIS A 130 15.76 -8.18 -0.26
C HIS A 130 16.66 -7.00 0.10
N GLN A 131 17.92 -7.28 0.49
CA GLN A 131 18.92 -6.25 0.86
C GLN A 131 19.18 -5.20 -0.25
N GLY A 132 18.94 -5.58 -1.51
CA GLY A 132 19.06 -4.71 -2.68
C GLY A 132 18.11 -3.51 -2.66
N PHE A 133 17.07 -3.51 -1.82
CA PHE A 133 16.11 -2.41 -1.68
C PHE A 133 16.38 -1.50 -0.48
N SER A 134 17.54 -1.63 0.19
CA SER A 134 17.91 -0.79 1.34
C SER A 134 17.84 0.72 1.06
N ALA A 135 18.18 1.15 -0.16
CA ALA A 135 18.07 2.54 -0.60
C ALA A 135 16.63 3.09 -0.62
N LEU A 136 15.61 2.21 -0.60
CA LEU A 136 14.21 2.62 -0.52
C LEU A 136 13.81 3.13 0.88
N THR A 137 14.65 2.93 1.89
CA THR A 137 14.41 3.45 3.25
C THR A 137 14.15 4.96 3.24
N GLU A 138 14.95 5.72 2.48
CA GLU A 138 14.77 7.19 2.34
C GLU A 138 13.40 7.54 1.72
N HIS A 139 12.92 6.72 0.78
CA HIS A 139 11.61 6.91 0.18
C HIS A 139 10.48 6.67 1.19
N VAL A 140 10.60 5.61 2.02
CA VAL A 140 9.63 5.32 3.10
C VAL A 140 9.62 6.45 4.13
N GLU A 141 10.79 6.94 4.54
CA GLU A 141 10.90 8.08 5.46
C GLU A 141 10.27 9.35 4.90
N ARG A 142 10.36 9.58 3.58
CA ARG A 142 9.66 10.67 2.92
C ARG A 142 8.13 10.49 3.00
N LEU A 143 7.60 9.28 2.82
CA LEU A 143 6.17 9.00 2.98
C LEU A 143 5.73 9.25 4.44
N ASP A 144 6.54 8.89 5.42
CA ASP A 144 6.28 9.18 6.84
C ASP A 144 6.30 10.69 7.16
N CYS A 145 7.14 11.47 6.45
CA CYS A 145 7.09 12.92 6.50
C CYS A 145 5.81 13.48 5.87
N ILE A 146 5.37 12.93 4.74
CA ILE A 146 4.12 13.33 4.06
C ILE A 146 2.92 13.15 4.99
N GLU A 147 2.85 12.05 5.74
CA GLU A 147 1.81 11.80 6.74
C GLU A 147 1.64 12.98 7.71
N LYS A 148 2.77 13.51 8.20
CA LYS A 148 2.80 14.57 9.22
C LYS A 148 2.57 15.97 8.67
N VAL A 149 2.95 16.21 7.40
CA VAL A 149 2.94 17.54 6.79
C VAL A 149 1.65 17.79 5.99
N VAL A 150 1.14 16.77 5.32
CA VAL A 150 -0.02 16.91 4.41
C VAL A 150 -1.34 16.65 5.12
N PHE A 151 -1.35 15.74 6.10
CA PHE A 151 -2.58 15.33 6.78
C PHE A 151 -2.64 15.91 8.21
N PRO A 152 -3.85 16.26 8.71
CA PRO A 152 -4.01 16.68 10.09
C PRO A 152 -3.71 15.53 11.07
N PRO A 153 -3.43 15.84 12.35
CA PRO A 153 -3.21 14.81 13.37
C PRO A 153 -4.42 13.86 13.52
N GLN A 154 -4.14 12.57 13.41
CA GLN A 154 -5.13 11.51 13.55
C GLN A 154 -5.21 11.01 15.00
N VAL A 155 -6.33 10.37 15.35
CA VAL A 155 -6.50 9.63 16.61
C VAL A 155 -6.74 8.18 16.25
N PHE A 156 -5.82 7.32 16.65
CA PHE A 156 -5.84 5.93 16.27
C PHE A 156 -6.52 5.06 17.31
N VAL A 157 -7.05 3.94 16.84
CA VAL A 157 -7.57 2.88 17.67
C VAL A 157 -6.94 1.56 17.25
N SER A 158 -6.80 0.65 18.19
CA SER A 158 -6.36 -0.72 17.93
C SER A 158 -7.26 -1.70 18.65
N THR A 159 -7.37 -2.91 18.08
CA THR A 159 -8.17 -3.99 18.65
C THR A 159 -7.24 -5.01 19.29
N GLY A 160 -7.48 -5.32 20.56
CA GLY A 160 -6.88 -6.46 21.24
C GLY A 160 -7.66 -7.73 20.92
N PHE A 161 -6.95 -8.79 20.54
CA PHE A 161 -7.53 -10.10 20.28
C PHE A 161 -6.98 -11.14 21.26
N ILE A 162 -7.85 -12.06 21.70
CA ILE A 162 -7.46 -13.34 22.28
C ILE A 162 -7.24 -14.30 21.11
N VAL A 163 -6.05 -14.90 21.02
CA VAL A 163 -5.67 -15.81 19.94
C VAL A 163 -5.48 -17.21 20.50
N GLY A 164 -6.20 -18.19 19.95
CA GLY A 164 -6.15 -19.57 20.43
C GLY A 164 -4.98 -20.38 19.87
N SER A 165 -4.64 -20.17 18.59
CA SER A 165 -3.44 -20.73 17.93
C SER A 165 -3.05 -19.87 16.73
N GLN A 166 -1.86 -20.09 16.20
CA GLN A 166 -1.32 -19.34 15.06
C GLN A 166 -0.60 -20.27 14.10
N GLU A 167 -0.82 -20.10 12.80
CA GLU A 167 -0.17 -20.92 11.76
C GLU A 167 0.82 -20.08 10.95
N CYS A 168 1.94 -20.68 10.53
CA CYS A 168 2.85 -20.09 9.55
C CYS A 168 2.26 -20.19 8.14
N SER A 169 2.21 -19.11 7.37
CA SER A 169 1.71 -19.15 5.99
C SER A 169 2.59 -19.92 5.01
N ILE A 170 3.89 -20.10 5.32
CA ILE A 170 4.84 -20.78 4.42
C ILE A 170 4.76 -22.30 4.54
N CYS A 171 4.61 -22.83 5.75
CA CYS A 171 4.65 -24.27 6.00
C CYS A 171 3.39 -24.86 6.66
N GLY A 172 2.46 -24.01 7.12
CA GLY A 172 1.20 -24.41 7.74
C GLY A 172 1.31 -24.99 9.14
N THR A 173 2.51 -25.11 9.72
CA THR A 173 2.67 -25.58 11.10
C THR A 173 2.33 -24.49 12.11
N GLU A 174 2.18 -24.88 13.38
CA GLU A 174 2.02 -23.91 14.47
C GLU A 174 3.21 -22.94 14.48
N TYR A 175 2.91 -21.65 14.55
CA TYR A 175 3.92 -20.60 14.56
C TYR A 175 4.73 -20.67 15.86
N GLY A 176 6.05 -20.72 15.73
CA GLY A 176 6.98 -21.00 16.84
C GLY A 176 7.59 -22.40 16.80
N ASP A 177 6.98 -23.34 16.09
CA ASP A 177 7.51 -24.71 15.88
C ASP A 177 8.30 -24.85 14.56
N CYS A 178 8.50 -23.75 13.82
CA CYS A 178 9.26 -23.71 12.56
C CYS A 178 10.25 -22.54 12.54
N ASP A 179 11.25 -22.60 11.65
CA ASP A 179 12.28 -21.56 11.51
C ASP A 179 11.85 -20.34 10.67
N HIS A 180 10.61 -20.31 10.16
CA HIS A 180 10.11 -19.18 9.37
C HIS A 180 9.75 -17.98 10.26
N LEU A 181 10.23 -16.80 9.88
CA LEU A 181 10.04 -15.57 10.64
C LEU A 181 9.02 -14.65 9.96
N GLU A 182 8.08 -14.11 10.73
CA GLU A 182 7.07 -13.16 10.23
C GLU A 182 7.71 -11.98 9.49
N GLY A 183 7.21 -11.69 8.29
CA GLY A 183 7.66 -10.58 7.45
C GLY A 183 8.98 -10.81 6.69
N ILE A 184 9.59 -12.00 6.83
CA ILE A 184 10.73 -12.44 6.02
C ILE A 184 10.23 -13.17 4.77
N PRO A 185 10.83 -12.92 3.60
CA PRO A 185 10.45 -13.56 2.35
C PRO A 185 11.06 -14.96 2.21
N TYR A 186 10.27 -15.88 1.66
CA TYR A 186 10.65 -17.25 1.33
C TYR A 186 10.02 -17.59 -0.02
N ASN A 187 10.82 -18.00 -1.00
CA ASN A 187 10.35 -18.34 -2.34
C ASN A 187 9.39 -17.29 -2.96
N GLY A 188 9.73 -16.01 -2.88
CA GLY A 188 8.96 -14.93 -3.49
C GLY A 188 7.64 -14.59 -2.78
N GLU A 189 7.46 -15.03 -1.54
CA GLU A 189 6.31 -14.73 -0.68
C GLU A 189 6.73 -14.37 0.75
N PHE A 190 6.01 -13.46 1.42
CA PHE A 190 6.29 -13.16 2.83
C PHE A 190 5.67 -14.21 3.76
N CYS A 191 6.41 -14.61 4.80
CA CYS A 191 5.83 -15.36 5.90
C CYS A 191 4.86 -14.47 6.69
N LEU A 192 3.60 -14.89 6.78
CA LEU A 192 2.55 -14.27 7.56
C LEU A 192 2.17 -15.20 8.71
N VAL A 193 1.84 -14.62 9.86
CA VAL A 193 1.25 -15.34 10.98
C VAL A 193 -0.25 -15.31 10.83
N LEU A 194 -0.87 -16.47 10.66
CA LEU A 194 -2.30 -16.63 10.46
C LEU A 194 -2.97 -16.96 11.80
N PRO A 195 -3.56 -15.98 12.51
CA PRO A 195 -4.21 -16.26 13.78
C PRO A 195 -5.48 -17.07 13.57
N LYS A 196 -5.68 -18.08 14.41
CA LYS A 196 -6.87 -18.93 14.43
C LYS A 196 -7.61 -18.78 15.76
N ARG A 197 -8.92 -19.04 15.72
CA ARG A 197 -9.80 -19.01 16.90
C ARG A 197 -9.65 -17.69 17.66
N THR A 198 -9.85 -16.59 16.94
CA THR A 198 -9.72 -15.25 17.49
C THR A 198 -11.02 -14.79 18.14
N ALA A 199 -10.90 -14.10 19.28
CA ALA A 199 -11.99 -13.39 19.92
C ALA A 199 -11.56 -11.95 20.22
N ILE A 200 -12.47 -11.00 20.05
CA ILE A 200 -12.19 -9.60 20.42
C ILE A 200 -12.16 -9.50 21.94
N ASP A 201 -11.11 -8.89 22.47
CA ASP A 201 -10.96 -8.60 23.90
C ASP A 201 -11.38 -7.15 24.18
N HIS A 202 -10.68 -6.20 23.57
CA HIS A 202 -10.91 -4.77 23.78
C HIS A 202 -10.58 -3.93 22.54
N VAL A 203 -10.99 -2.67 22.57
CA VAL A 203 -10.53 -1.63 21.65
C VAL A 203 -9.91 -0.51 22.48
N ALA A 204 -8.71 -0.08 22.13
CA ALA A 204 -7.98 0.96 22.83
C ALA A 204 -7.61 2.11 21.89
N ILE A 205 -7.57 3.33 22.42
CA ILE A 205 -6.93 4.47 21.75
C ILE A 205 -5.42 4.33 21.95
N VAL A 206 -4.65 4.44 20.87
CA VAL A 206 -3.21 4.21 20.87
C VAL A 206 -2.49 5.27 20.04
N ASP A 207 -1.19 5.48 20.29
CA ASP A 207 -0.37 6.40 19.51
C ASP A 207 0.18 5.75 18.23
N ASP A 208 0.51 4.46 18.28
CA ASP A 208 1.12 3.72 17.17
C ASP A 208 0.38 2.40 16.90
N PRO A 209 -0.72 2.41 16.12
CA PRO A 209 -1.44 1.20 15.76
C PRO A 209 -0.65 0.41 14.69
N ARG A 210 -0.89 -0.91 14.64
CA ARG A 210 -0.40 -1.75 13.53
C ARG A 210 -0.94 -1.28 12.17
N ASP A 211 -2.22 -0.91 12.10
CA ASP A 211 -2.84 -0.34 10.91
C ASP A 211 -3.33 1.09 11.21
N ARG A 212 -2.70 2.07 10.56
CA ARG A 212 -3.01 3.50 10.70
C ARG A 212 -4.32 3.90 10.00
N ARG A 213 -5.00 2.98 9.31
CA ARG A 213 -6.38 3.18 8.84
C ARG A 213 -7.39 3.04 9.97
N CYS A 214 -7.05 2.32 11.04
CA CYS A 214 -7.86 2.23 12.25
C CYS A 214 -7.80 3.54 13.04
N ARG A 215 -8.68 4.47 12.66
CA ARG A 215 -8.73 5.81 13.23
C ARG A 215 -10.15 6.29 13.46
N ILE A 216 -10.29 7.26 14.35
CA ILE A 216 -11.51 8.04 14.47
C ILE A 216 -11.60 8.95 13.25
N THR A 217 -12.68 8.89 12.48
CA THR A 217 -12.87 9.71 11.27
C THR A 217 -13.78 10.92 11.50
N THR A 218 -14.65 10.86 12.52
CA THR A 218 -15.56 11.95 12.87
C THR A 218 -15.50 12.29 14.35
N VAL A 219 -15.76 13.56 14.68
CA VAL A 219 -15.89 14.05 16.06
C VAL A 219 -17.28 14.66 16.28
N PRO A 220 -17.95 14.33 17.39
CA PRO A 220 -19.24 14.92 17.73
C PRO A 220 -19.10 16.40 18.07
N THR A 221 -20.10 17.21 17.69
CA THR A 221 -20.23 18.64 17.98
C THR A 221 -21.71 18.98 18.21
N ASP A 222 -22.00 20.16 18.73
CA ASP A 222 -23.39 20.63 18.95
C ASP A 222 -24.22 20.69 17.65
N GLN A 223 -23.57 20.79 16.49
CA GLN A 223 -24.21 20.93 15.17
C GLN A 223 -24.22 19.62 14.37
N GLY A 224 -23.90 18.48 14.99
CA GLY A 224 -23.75 17.18 14.33
C GLY A 224 -22.32 16.65 14.45
N SER A 225 -21.86 15.85 13.50
CA SER A 225 -20.47 15.35 13.49
C SER A 225 -19.62 16.15 12.52
N ARG A 226 -18.34 16.38 12.86
CA ARG A 226 -17.35 16.91 11.92
C ARG A 226 -16.39 15.83 11.47
N ASN A 227 -16.14 15.76 10.16
CA ASN A 227 -15.08 14.94 9.60
C ASN A 227 -13.71 15.46 10.07
N ARG A 228 -12.85 14.61 10.63
CA ARG A 228 -11.54 15.04 11.17
C ARG A 228 -10.53 15.43 10.09
N MET A 229 -10.73 14.96 8.87
CA MET A 229 -9.83 15.21 7.75
C MET A 229 -10.14 16.53 7.04
N THR A 230 -11.43 16.76 6.74
CA THR A 230 -11.89 17.93 5.98
C THR A 230 -12.47 19.04 6.85
N TRP A 231 -12.77 18.75 8.12
CA TRP A 231 -13.51 19.61 9.05
C TRP A 231 -14.95 19.98 8.63
N LYS A 232 -15.47 19.36 7.57
CA LYS A 232 -16.86 19.56 7.11
C LYS A 232 -17.84 19.00 8.14
N LEU A 233 -18.98 19.67 8.30
CA LEU A 233 -20.12 19.15 9.04
C LEU A 233 -20.78 18.04 8.23
N GLU A 234 -20.93 16.88 8.84
CA GLU A 234 -21.70 15.76 8.35
C GLU A 234 -22.99 15.70 9.17
N SER A 235 -24.14 15.87 8.50
CA SER A 235 -25.44 15.85 9.16
C SER A 235 -25.70 14.46 9.76
N SER A 236 -26.02 14.43 11.05
CA SER A 236 -26.55 13.23 11.70
C SER A 236 -27.77 12.74 10.94
N ALA A 237 -27.74 11.51 10.43
CA ALA A 237 -28.94 10.88 9.89
C ALA A 237 -30.08 11.01 10.93
N SER A 238 -31.19 11.57 10.49
CA SER A 238 -32.37 11.86 11.28
C SER A 238 -32.93 10.59 11.96
N GLY A 239 -33.13 10.65 13.29
CA GLY A 239 -34.21 9.93 13.96
C GLY A 239 -33.82 8.89 15.02
N SER A 240 -33.61 9.32 16.27
CA SER A 240 -34.49 8.97 17.39
C SER A 240 -34.03 9.67 18.66
N THR A 241 -35.00 10.23 19.37
CA THR A 241 -34.85 10.87 20.68
C THR A 241 -34.38 9.88 21.73
N GLY A 242 -33.30 10.23 22.45
CA GLY A 242 -32.99 9.66 23.76
C GLY A 242 -31.58 9.08 23.89
N SER A 243 -30.82 9.65 24.82
CA SER A 243 -29.49 9.24 25.29
C SER A 243 -28.29 9.81 24.53
N MET A 244 -27.46 10.53 25.29
CA MET A 244 -26.12 11.00 24.92
C MET A 244 -25.18 9.80 24.73
N ALA A 245 -25.33 9.09 23.61
CA ALA A 245 -24.30 8.21 23.09
C ALA A 245 -23.70 8.91 21.87
N ALA A 246 -22.57 9.61 22.08
CA ALA A 246 -21.74 10.08 21.00
C ALA A 246 -21.14 8.85 20.30
N THR A 247 -21.87 8.26 19.38
CA THR A 247 -21.41 7.12 18.58
C THR A 247 -20.43 7.64 17.54
N GLY A 248 -19.17 7.81 17.95
CA GLY A 248 -18.07 7.90 16.99
C GLY A 248 -18.13 6.66 16.10
N ARG A 249 -18.24 6.84 14.79
CA ARG A 249 -18.14 5.72 13.85
C ARG A 249 -16.69 5.25 13.84
N ILE A 250 -16.43 4.19 14.59
CA ILE A 250 -15.19 3.42 14.47
C ILE A 250 -15.38 2.49 13.27
N LEU A 251 -14.70 2.77 12.16
CA LEU A 251 -14.54 1.79 11.09
C LEU A 251 -13.45 0.82 11.53
N ILE A 252 -13.85 -0.31 12.10
CA ILE A 252 -12.94 -1.44 12.32
C ILE A 252 -12.86 -2.17 10.99
N ALA A 253 -11.73 -1.99 10.28
CA ALA A 253 -11.44 -2.80 9.11
C ALA A 253 -11.18 -4.24 9.56
N SER A 254 -12.13 -5.15 9.31
CA SER A 254 -11.87 -6.58 9.40
C SER A 254 -11.14 -7.01 8.13
N SER A 255 -9.88 -7.42 8.25
CA SER A 255 -9.19 -8.14 7.18
C SER A 255 -9.76 -9.56 7.07
N THR A 256 -10.99 -9.69 6.54
CA THR A 256 -11.48 -10.97 6.07
C THR A 256 -10.83 -11.22 4.72
N GLY A 257 -9.81 -12.08 4.70
CA GLY A 257 -9.41 -12.75 3.48
C GLY A 257 -10.61 -13.52 2.97
N SER A 258 -11.22 -13.05 1.89
CA SER A 258 -12.19 -13.81 1.11
C SER A 258 -11.42 -14.93 0.41
N GLY A 259 -11.34 -16.08 1.07
CA GLY A 259 -11.24 -17.35 0.39
C GLY A 259 -12.64 -17.74 -0.07
N ASP A 260 -12.86 -17.68 -1.38
CA ASP A 260 -13.88 -18.34 -2.21
C ASP A 260 -13.30 -18.19 -3.63
N ASP A 261 -13.21 -19.12 -4.57
CA ASP A 261 -13.52 -20.55 -4.71
C ASP A 261 -12.85 -20.92 -6.06
N ILE A 262 -12.10 -22.04 -6.11
CA ILE A 262 -11.59 -22.77 -7.31
C ILE A 262 -10.63 -22.02 -8.26
#